data_AF-V6K593-F1
#
_entry.id   AF-V6K593-F1
#
_cell.length_a   1.000
_cell.length_b   1.000
_cell.length_c   1.000
_cell.angle_alpha   90.00
_cell.angle_beta   90.00
_cell.angle_gamma   90.00
#
_symmetry.space_group_name_H-M   'P 1'
#
loop_
_entity.id
_entity.type
_entity.pdbx_description
1 polymer ?
#
loop_
_entity_poly.entity_id
_entity_poly.type
_entity_poly.pdbx_seq_one_letter_code
_entity_poly.pdbx_strand_id
1 'polypeptide(L)'
;MFLGPGPGPTCTNPKAFSPVLDKHLPLDATADVIAKLTLTSGQISRANRSMQRIVRHAWTRQRILKGRIGYDEFADTVAARDWARLFEACALIELGRSHEAVAFILSAQAHRTPDQSRTHDDSH
;
A
#
# COMPACT_ATOMS: atom_id res chain seq x y z
N MET A 1 49.77 3.34 -35.97
CA MET A 1 48.70 4.35 -36.05
C MET A 1 47.58 3.79 -36.90
N PHE A 2 46.46 3.40 -36.31
CA PHE A 2 45.13 3.38 -36.96
C PHE A 2 44.10 3.60 -35.84
N LEU A 3 43.33 4.68 -36.01
CA LEU A 3 42.23 5.12 -35.15
C LEU A 3 40.90 4.65 -35.75
N GLY A 4 40.01 4.17 -34.89
CA GLY A 4 38.56 4.12 -35.12
C GLY A 4 37.89 2.75 -34.92
N PRO A 5 36.55 2.70 -34.74
CA PRO A 5 35.75 3.49 -33.81
C PRO A 5 34.70 2.64 -33.04
N GLY A 6 34.39 3.06 -31.80
CA GLY A 6 33.07 2.93 -31.15
C GLY A 6 32.56 1.55 -30.72
N PRO A 7 32.49 1.24 -29.40
CA PRO A 7 31.46 0.34 -28.93
C PRO A 7 30.10 1.05 -29.10
N GLY A 8 29.22 0.42 -29.88
CA GLY A 8 27.85 0.88 -30.13
C GLY A 8 27.05 1.07 -28.84
N PRO A 9 25.88 1.73 -28.92
CA PRO A 9 25.03 1.94 -27.76
C PRO A 9 24.63 0.56 -27.22
N THR A 10 25.16 0.20 -26.05
CA THR A 10 24.55 -0.83 -25.22
C THR A 10 23.11 -0.39 -25.06
N CYS A 11 22.20 -1.12 -25.71
CA CYS A 11 20.77 -0.96 -25.53
C CYS A 11 20.54 -0.96 -24.02
N THR A 12 20.31 0.23 -23.49
CA THR A 12 19.82 0.48 -22.15
C THR A 12 18.57 -0.36 -22.07
N ASN A 13 18.70 -1.55 -21.50
CA ASN A 13 17.56 -2.38 -21.15
C ASN A 13 16.74 -1.45 -20.25
N PRO A 14 15.57 -0.92 -20.67
CA PRO A 14 14.70 -0.31 -19.70
C PRO A 14 14.20 -1.51 -18.94
N LYS A 15 14.98 -1.90 -17.92
CA LYS A 15 14.51 -2.78 -16.86
C LYS A 15 13.29 -2.02 -16.41
N ALA A 16 12.13 -2.44 -16.91
CA ALA A 16 10.85 -2.04 -16.41
C ALA A 16 10.99 -2.41 -14.95
N PHE A 17 11.37 -1.41 -14.14
CA PHE A 17 11.35 -1.48 -12.71
C PHE A 17 9.87 -1.44 -12.40
N SER A 18 9.18 -2.52 -12.75
CA SER A 18 7.88 -2.85 -12.22
C SER A 18 8.19 -3.04 -10.75
N PRO A 19 7.81 -2.08 -9.88
CA PRO A 19 7.93 -2.30 -8.46
C PRO A 19 7.16 -3.60 -8.21
N VAL A 20 7.82 -4.59 -7.60
CA VAL A 20 7.14 -5.84 -7.23
C VAL A 20 6.12 -5.43 -6.16
N LEU A 21 4.90 -5.13 -6.61
CA LEU A 21 3.78 -4.78 -5.76
C LEU A 21 3.36 -6.03 -4.99
N ASP A 22 2.86 -5.82 -3.78
CA ASP A 22 2.37 -6.92 -2.97
C ASP A 22 1.21 -7.64 -3.69
N LYS A 23 1.17 -8.97 -3.62
CA LYS A 23 0.16 -9.79 -4.33
C LYS A 23 -1.26 -9.52 -3.84
N HIS A 24 -1.42 -9.01 -2.60
CA HIS A 24 -2.72 -8.67 -2.03
C HIS A 24 -3.16 -7.24 -2.38
N LEU A 25 -2.32 -6.49 -3.11
CA LEU A 25 -2.62 -5.13 -3.53
C LEU A 25 -3.52 -5.15 -4.78
N PRO A 26 -4.72 -4.55 -4.74
CA PRO A 26 -5.53 -4.39 -5.94
C PRO A 26 -4.82 -3.45 -6.92
N LEU A 27 -4.49 -3.97 -8.11
CA LEU A 27 -3.71 -3.26 -9.13
C LEU A 27 -4.42 -1.98 -9.59
N ASP A 28 -5.75 -2.04 -9.78
CA ASP A 28 -6.54 -0.89 -10.26
C ASP A 28 -6.52 0.27 -9.26
N ALA A 29 -6.82 0.00 -7.98
CA ALA A 29 -6.79 1.04 -6.95
C ALA A 29 -5.37 1.59 -6.73
N THR A 30 -4.34 0.76 -6.92
CA THR A 30 -2.94 1.20 -6.85
C THR A 30 -2.59 2.12 -8.01
N ALA A 31 -3.02 1.78 -9.22
CA ALA A 31 -2.81 2.60 -10.42
C ALA A 31 -3.49 3.97 -10.26
N ASP A 32 -4.71 4.01 -9.73
CA ASP A 32 -5.42 5.26 -9.43
C ASP A 32 -4.64 6.15 -8.44
N VAL A 33 -4.10 5.57 -7.37
CA VAL A 33 -3.29 6.31 -6.38
C VAL A 33 -1.98 6.81 -7.01
N ILE A 34 -1.33 5.99 -7.82
CA ILE A 34 -0.09 6.37 -8.53
C ILE A 34 -0.35 7.54 -9.48
N ALA A 35 -1.43 7.48 -10.26
CA ALA A 35 -1.83 8.54 -11.18
C ALA A 35 -2.20 9.82 -10.42
N LYS A 36 -3.03 9.71 -9.37
CA LYS A 36 -3.50 10.83 -8.55
C LYS A 36 -2.36 11.55 -7.83
N LEU A 37 -1.37 10.82 -7.33
CA LEU A 37 -0.26 11.37 -6.55
C LEU A 37 1.03 11.56 -7.38
N THR A 38 0.98 11.25 -8.68
CA THR A 38 2.12 11.33 -9.61
C THR A 38 3.39 10.66 -9.04
N LEU A 39 3.23 9.46 -8.49
CA LEU A 39 4.31 8.78 -7.76
C LEU A 39 5.39 8.29 -8.72
N THR A 40 6.65 8.51 -8.36
CA THR A 40 7.79 7.91 -9.05
C THR A 40 7.96 6.43 -8.67
N SER A 41 8.60 5.64 -9.52
CA SER A 41 8.89 4.22 -9.25
C SER A 41 9.63 3.97 -7.92
N GLY A 42 10.51 4.89 -7.54
CA GLY A 42 11.19 4.89 -6.25
C GLY A 42 10.24 5.07 -5.07
N GLN A 43 9.31 6.02 -5.17
CA GLN A 43 8.29 6.27 -4.14
C GLN A 43 7.30 5.12 -4.04
N ILE A 44 6.87 4.54 -5.15
CA ILE A 44 6.00 3.35 -5.17
C ILE A 44 6.67 2.19 -4.42
N SER A 45 7.95 1.94 -4.70
CA SER A 45 8.73 0.89 -4.03
C SER A 45 8.88 1.14 -2.53
N ARG A 46 9.07 2.39 -2.10
CA ARG A 46 9.18 2.74 -0.68
C ARG A 46 7.85 2.65 0.02
N ALA A 47 6.78 3.17 -0.58
CA ALA A 47 5.42 3.05 -0.07
C ALA A 47 5.02 1.57 0.11
N ASN A 48 5.32 0.72 -0.87
CA ASN A 48 5.04 -0.72 -0.78
C ASN A 48 5.82 -1.39 0.38
N ARG A 49 7.12 -1.08 0.55
CA ARG A 49 7.90 -1.61 1.68
C ARG A 49 7.39 -1.11 3.03
N SER A 50 7.03 0.16 3.13
CA SER A 50 6.49 0.77 4.35
C SER A 50 5.16 0.11 4.73
N MET A 51 4.27 -0.10 3.75
CA MET A 51 3.02 -0.84 3.93
C MET A 51 3.27 -2.27 4.42
N GLN A 52 4.15 -3.03 3.76
CA GLN A 52 4.48 -4.40 4.20
C GLN A 52 5.02 -4.44 5.62
N ARG A 53 5.83 -3.44 6.04
CA ARG A 53 6.30 -3.32 7.43
C ARG A 53 5.15 -3.10 8.40
N ILE A 54 4.19 -2.24 8.07
CA ILE A 54 3.02 -1.98 8.91
C ILE A 54 2.18 -3.24 9.07
N VAL A 55 1.85 -3.92 7.96
CA VAL A 55 1.05 -5.15 7.98
C VAL A 55 1.78 -6.26 8.74
N ARG A 56 3.10 -6.42 8.54
CA ARG A 56 3.91 -7.39 9.29
C ARG A 56 3.96 -7.07 10.78
N HIS A 57 4.02 -5.80 11.15
CA HIS A 57 4.00 -5.39 12.54
C HIS A 57 2.63 -5.62 13.20
N ALA A 58 1.54 -5.35 12.47
CA ALA A 58 0.18 -5.68 12.89
C ALA A 58 0.00 -7.19 13.08
N TRP A 59 0.46 -8.00 12.11
CA TRP A 59 0.50 -9.46 12.22
C TRP A 59 1.29 -9.92 13.44
N THR A 60 2.49 -9.38 13.66
CA THR A 60 3.34 -9.76 14.80
C THR A 60 2.62 -9.48 16.12
N ARG A 61 1.99 -8.30 16.26
CA ARG A 61 1.17 -7.98 17.45
C ARG A 61 -0.01 -8.94 17.61
N GLN A 62 -0.73 -9.23 16.53
CA GLN A 62 -1.88 -10.13 16.57
C GLN A 62 -1.49 -11.58 16.86
N ARG A 63 -0.34 -12.04 16.35
CA ARG A 63 0.22 -13.36 16.62
C ARG A 63 0.59 -13.51 18.09
N ILE A 64 1.15 -12.46 18.70
CA ILE A 64 1.46 -12.42 20.14
C ILE A 64 0.16 -12.53 20.96
N LEU A 65 -0.93 -11.92 20.51
CA LEU A 65 -2.20 -11.86 21.25
C LEU A 65 -3.10 -13.07 21.08
N LYS A 66 -3.19 -13.65 19.87
CA LYS A 66 -4.17 -14.71 19.54
C LYS A 66 -3.53 -16.05 19.18
N GLY A 67 -2.27 -16.07 18.74
CA GLY A 67 -1.56 -17.27 18.28
C GLY A 67 -2.19 -17.95 17.05
N ARG A 68 -1.37 -18.62 16.25
CA ARG A 68 -1.77 -19.60 15.20
C ARG A 68 -2.26 -19.11 13.82
N ILE A 69 -1.95 -17.91 13.36
CA ILE A 69 -2.16 -17.56 11.93
C ILE A 69 -0.85 -17.20 11.23
N GLY A 70 -0.65 -17.77 10.03
CA GLY A 70 0.48 -17.44 9.15
C GLY A 70 0.41 -15.99 8.67
N TYR A 71 1.52 -15.47 8.12
CA TYR A 71 1.51 -14.11 7.57
C TYR A 71 0.59 -14.01 6.35
N ASP A 72 0.67 -14.95 5.41
CA ASP A 72 -0.21 -14.99 4.23
C ASP A 72 -1.68 -15.12 4.63
N GLU A 73 -1.98 -16.01 5.56
CA GLU A 73 -3.35 -16.20 6.07
C GLU A 73 -3.90 -14.93 6.73
N PHE A 74 -3.07 -14.21 7.50
CA PHE A 74 -3.42 -12.89 8.03
C PHE A 74 -3.60 -11.86 6.91
N ALA A 75 -2.72 -11.83 5.92
CA ALA A 75 -2.79 -10.92 4.79
C ALA A 75 -4.09 -11.12 3.97
N ASP A 76 -4.54 -12.37 3.84
CA ASP A 76 -5.82 -12.73 3.22
C ASP A 76 -7.03 -12.27 4.06
N THR A 77 -6.91 -12.13 5.38
CA THR A 77 -7.97 -11.52 6.20
C THR A 77 -8.11 -10.02 6.01
N VAL A 78 -7.09 -9.35 5.48
CA VAL A 78 -7.12 -7.90 5.25
C VAL A 78 -7.84 -7.63 3.94
N ALA A 79 -8.95 -6.88 4.02
CA ALA A 79 -9.74 -6.52 2.85
C ALA A 79 -8.88 -5.75 1.82
N ALA A 80 -9.09 -6.01 0.52
CA ALA A 80 -8.38 -5.34 -0.57
C ALA A 80 -8.47 -3.79 -0.48
N ARG A 81 -9.59 -3.27 0.00
CA ARG A 81 -9.77 -1.82 0.25
C ARG A 81 -8.80 -1.28 1.31
N ASP A 82 -8.54 -2.05 2.37
CA ASP A 82 -7.63 -1.65 3.44
C ASP A 82 -6.16 -1.72 2.98
N TRP A 83 -5.82 -2.69 2.11
CA TRP A 83 -4.55 -2.71 1.41
C TRP A 83 -4.32 -1.44 0.57
N ALA A 84 -5.29 -1.04 -0.25
CA ALA A 84 -5.21 0.19 -1.05
C ALA A 84 -5.08 1.45 -0.18
N ARG A 85 -5.83 1.53 0.93
CA ARG A 85 -5.75 2.65 1.89
C ARG A 85 -4.40 2.74 2.57
N LEU A 86 -3.81 1.61 2.96
CA LEU A 86 -2.47 1.58 3.54
C LEU A 86 -1.43 2.05 2.53
N PHE A 87 -1.56 1.64 1.26
CA PHE A 87 -0.69 2.13 0.19
C PHE A 87 -0.83 3.65 -0.01
N GLU A 88 -2.06 4.19 -0.09
CA GLU A 88 -2.30 5.64 -0.23
C GLU A 88 -1.74 6.42 0.96
N ALA A 89 -1.94 5.94 2.19
CA ALA A 89 -1.37 6.56 3.38
C ALA A 89 0.17 6.56 3.36
N CYS A 90 0.80 5.43 2.98
CA CYS A 90 2.26 5.34 2.85
C CYS A 90 2.78 6.24 1.71
N ALA A 91 2.07 6.33 0.59
CA ALA A 91 2.42 7.22 -0.51
C ALA A 91 2.37 8.70 -0.09
N LEU A 92 1.34 9.11 0.67
CA LEU A 92 1.24 10.46 1.22
C LEU A 92 2.38 10.77 2.19
N ILE A 93 2.79 9.81 3.03
CA ILE A 93 3.95 9.95 3.93
C ILE A 93 5.25 10.12 3.13
N GLU A 94 5.47 9.34 2.07
CA GLU A 94 6.66 9.45 1.22
C GLU A 94 6.71 10.79 0.46
N LEU A 95 5.56 11.44 0.23
CA LEU A 95 5.48 12.80 -0.34
C LEU A 95 5.68 13.90 0.71
N GLY A 96 5.91 13.55 1.98
CA GLY A 96 6.01 14.52 3.08
C GLY A 96 4.67 15.13 3.50
N ARG A 97 3.55 14.63 2.96
CA ARG A 97 2.17 15.09 3.27
C ARG A 97 1.62 14.35 4.49
N SER A 98 2.40 14.31 5.57
CA SER A 98 2.07 13.56 6.79
C SER A 98 0.75 13.99 7.41
N HIS A 99 0.39 15.29 7.33
CA HIS A 99 -0.87 15.81 7.84
C HIS A 99 -2.09 15.23 7.11
N GLU A 100 -1.97 15.04 5.80
CA GLU A 100 -3.03 14.44 4.99
C GLU A 100 -3.09 12.93 5.16
N ALA A 101 -1.94 12.28 5.32
CA ALA A 101 -1.91 10.86 5.68
C ALA A 101 -2.62 10.61 7.02
N VAL A 102 -2.38 11.44 8.02
CA VAL A 102 -3.06 11.35 9.33
C VAL A 102 -4.55 11.65 9.20
N ALA A 103 -4.94 12.70 8.49
CA ALA A 103 -6.35 13.01 8.24
C ALA A 103 -7.05 11.86 7.51
N PHE A 104 -6.40 11.28 6.49
CA PHE A 104 -6.91 10.14 5.74
C PHE A 104 -7.09 8.89 6.61
N ILE A 105 -6.09 8.57 7.45
CA ILE A 105 -6.17 7.45 8.40
C ILE A 105 -7.31 7.68 9.40
N LEU A 106 -7.42 8.89 9.97
CA LEU A 106 -8.48 9.23 10.93
C LEU A 106 -9.87 9.15 10.29
N SER A 107 -10.04 9.66 9.07
CA SER A 107 -11.29 9.54 8.31
C SER A 107 -11.62 8.07 7.96
N ALA A 108 -10.61 7.26 7.61
CA ALA A 108 -10.80 5.85 7.35
C ALA A 108 -11.23 5.06 8.61
N GLN A 109 -10.78 5.48 9.79
CA GLN A 109 -11.23 4.94 11.08
C GLN A 109 -12.63 5.43 11.45
N ALA A 110 -12.94 6.71 11.21
CA ALA A 110 -14.27 7.27 11.43
C ALA A 110 -15.34 6.55 10.58
N HIS A 111 -15.01 6.14 9.36
CA HIS A 111 -15.93 5.33 8.54
C HIS A 111 -16.07 3.86 8.98
N ARG A 112 -15.28 3.38 9.96
CA ARG A 112 -15.52 2.06 10.60
C ARG A 112 -16.49 2.13 11.79
N THR A 113 -16.90 3.33 12.21
CA THR A 113 -17.86 3.55 13.30
C THR A 113 -18.71 4.77 12.92
N PRO A 114 -19.96 4.62 12.44
CA PRO A 114 -21.04 4.04 13.24
C PRO A 114 -22.20 3.40 12.43
N ASP A 115 -22.53 2.11 12.66
CA ASP A 115 -23.89 1.61 12.41
C ASP A 115 -24.17 0.30 13.20
N GLN A 116 -24.27 0.41 14.52
CA GLN A 116 -24.84 -0.66 15.36
C GLN A 116 -25.80 -0.13 16.44
N SER A 117 -26.39 1.05 16.25
CA SER A 117 -27.29 1.62 17.27
C SER A 117 -28.43 2.43 16.67
N ARG A 118 -29.15 1.82 15.73
CA ARG A 118 -30.53 2.16 15.35
C ARG A 118 -30.98 1.03 14.43
N THR A 119 -31.70 0.02 14.89
CA THR A 119 -33.15 0.10 14.99
C THR A 119 -33.64 -1.14 15.73
N HIS A 120 -34.10 -0.99 16.97
CA HIS A 120 -35.14 -1.85 17.51
C HIS A 120 -35.88 -1.06 18.58
N ASP A 121 -36.62 -0.08 18.11
CA ASP A 121 -37.75 0.45 18.87
C ASP A 121 -38.92 0.49 17.88
N ASP A 122 -40.00 -0.15 18.32
CA ASP A 122 -41.37 -0.11 17.82
C ASP A 122 -41.94 -1.31 17.03
N SER A 123 -43.15 -1.68 17.47
CA SER A 123 -44.16 -2.62 16.99
C SER A 123 -43.96 -4.09 17.44
N HIS A 124 -44.78 -4.66 18.33
CA HIS A 124 -46.25 -4.53 18.44
C HIS A 124 -46.80 -5.08 19.77
#